data_AF-A0A812PYY9-F1
#
_entry.id   AF-A0A812PYY9-F1
#
_cell.length_a   1.000
_cell.length_b   1.000
_cell.length_c   1.000
_cell.angle_alpha   90.00
_cell.angle_beta   90.00
_cell.angle_gamma   90.00
#
_symmetry.space_group_name_H-M   'P 1'
#
loop_
_entity.id
_entity.type
_entity.pdbx_description
1 polymer ?
#
loop_
_entity_poly.entity_id
_entity_poly.type
_entity_poly.pdbx_seq_one_letter_code
_entity_poly.pdbx_strand_id
1 'polypeptide(L)'
;MPLWEDGKAVATEAGDQLGLCRVAGAGLDGRPLLGTIVLEGPDMGICHVVTPSGEAKELAGGLFHILQARPIGLAPKCAEGAVPDDLLWRVERFLTASDRALIARVVQDAGTAEGDVFAQLVEGLRSMDSCELGEVLSASRFVPHPLNALGLHLLRSLLAERMADARAAERGFDKHPDYDTWSRQGLLLKDLDDPKLGGEKGVQQLLRMASGEESEGIPELPLRWQARNVTVQENPDQQSQLHIDTFAPIVKVWVFQNPPGVSVDEGPLLFARRSHRNSEAKLRWMHAYAQEPASEARAEPSFRLRGCAAAREAAPDFIEAVQGHAMLEAAAAALPVLPLPGVRRTLVLADTSALHARGSGVPGRVRSSWRLAGDSDGGLKRLNPYRWKEAKHEL
;
A
#
# COMPACT_ATOMS: atom_id res chain seq x y z
N MET A 1 1.43 32.30 -3.28
CA MET A 1 2.49 32.10 -2.27
C MET A 1 3.40 30.98 -2.77
N PRO A 2 4.73 31.12 -2.68
CA PRO A 2 5.60 29.98 -2.93
C PRO A 2 5.24 28.89 -1.91
N LEU A 3 4.98 27.67 -2.38
CA LEU A 3 4.71 26.51 -1.52
C LEU A 3 6.00 25.94 -0.92
N TRP A 4 7.13 26.62 -1.17
CA TRP A 4 8.47 26.20 -0.80
C TRP A 4 9.31 27.42 -0.38
N GLU A 5 9.90 27.36 0.80
CA GLU A 5 10.95 28.28 1.27
C GLU A 5 12.15 27.43 1.71
N ASP A 6 13.35 27.77 1.23
CA ASP A 6 14.61 27.08 1.55
C ASP A 6 14.58 25.55 1.38
N GLY A 7 13.90 25.06 0.34
CA GLY A 7 13.83 23.62 0.02
C GLY A 7 12.92 22.80 0.95
N LYS A 8 12.11 23.46 1.79
CA LYS A 8 11.08 22.82 2.61
C LYS A 8 9.69 23.26 2.17
N ALA A 9 8.73 22.34 2.24
CA ALA A 9 7.32 22.68 2.05
C ALA A 9 6.91 23.70 3.13
N VAL A 10 6.19 24.74 2.74
CA VAL A 10 5.66 25.74 3.69
C VAL A 10 4.68 25.03 4.62
N ALA A 11 4.89 25.18 5.93
CA ALA A 11 4.02 24.61 6.95
C ALA A 11 2.95 25.62 7.39
N THR A 12 1.74 25.16 7.71
CA THR A 12 0.72 25.98 8.37
C THR A 12 1.15 26.31 9.80
N GLU A 13 0.49 27.27 10.45
CA GLU A 13 0.70 27.54 11.89
C GLU A 13 0.41 26.30 12.78
N ALA A 14 -0.38 25.35 12.26
CA ALA A 14 -0.67 24.07 12.90
C ALA A 14 0.39 22.98 12.62
N GLY A 15 1.37 23.25 11.74
CA GLY A 15 2.45 22.33 11.38
C GLY A 15 2.20 21.47 10.15
N ASP A 16 1.07 21.64 9.46
CA ASP A 16 0.71 20.84 8.27
C ASP A 16 1.51 21.29 7.04
N GLN A 17 1.98 20.36 6.22
CA GLN A 17 2.76 20.71 5.02
C GLN A 17 1.86 21.06 3.83
N LEU A 18 2.18 22.13 3.10
CA LEU A 18 1.44 22.53 1.90
C LEU A 18 2.06 21.93 0.63
N GLY A 19 1.21 21.56 -0.34
CA GLY A 19 1.63 21.05 -1.64
C GLY A 19 0.68 21.45 -2.78
N LEU A 20 0.91 20.88 -3.96
CA LEU A 20 0.00 21.02 -5.11
C LEU A 20 -0.82 19.76 -5.33
N CYS A 21 -2.12 19.94 -5.49
CA CYS A 21 -3.03 18.89 -5.92
C CYS A 21 -3.68 19.21 -7.28
N ARG A 22 -4.14 18.16 -7.95
CA ARG A 22 -4.85 18.21 -9.22
C ARG A 22 -6.09 17.35 -9.16
N VAL A 23 -7.25 17.95 -9.29
CA VAL A 23 -8.54 17.25 -9.28
C VAL A 23 -8.75 16.52 -10.60
N ALA A 24 -9.15 15.26 -10.52
CA ALA A 24 -9.53 14.50 -11.71
C ALA A 24 -10.92 14.98 -12.18
N GLY A 25 -10.98 15.65 -13.33
CA GLY A 25 -12.22 16.20 -13.90
C GLY A 25 -11.97 17.43 -14.78
N ALA A 26 -12.90 17.71 -15.70
CA ALA A 26 -12.83 18.85 -16.61
C ALA A 26 -13.07 20.16 -15.86
N GLY A 27 -12.02 20.96 -15.63
CA GLY A 27 -12.17 22.38 -15.41
C GLY A 27 -12.72 23.08 -16.65
N LEU A 28 -12.79 24.41 -16.64
CA LEU A 28 -13.06 25.17 -17.86
C LEU A 28 -12.10 24.70 -18.97
N ASP A 29 -12.68 24.36 -20.12
CA ASP A 29 -11.96 23.89 -21.32
C ASP A 29 -11.28 22.51 -21.20
N GLY A 30 -11.74 21.65 -20.28
CA GLY A 30 -11.22 20.27 -20.16
C GLY A 30 -9.85 20.18 -19.50
N ARG A 31 -9.33 21.28 -18.98
CA ARG A 31 -8.07 21.31 -18.22
C ARG A 31 -8.30 20.88 -16.78
N PRO A 32 -7.36 20.14 -16.17
CA PRO A 32 -7.51 19.72 -14.78
C PRO A 32 -7.47 20.91 -13.83
N LEU A 33 -8.34 20.89 -12.81
CA LEU A 33 -8.37 21.89 -11.74
C LEU A 33 -7.17 21.69 -10.79
N LEU A 34 -6.41 22.76 -10.57
CA LEU A 34 -5.29 22.78 -9.62
C LEU A 34 -5.73 23.39 -8.30
N GLY A 35 -5.23 22.83 -7.20
CA GLY A 35 -5.49 23.30 -5.85
C GLY A 35 -4.26 23.27 -4.96
N THR A 36 -4.43 23.84 -3.78
CA THR A 36 -3.47 23.70 -2.68
C THR A 36 -3.87 22.51 -1.84
N ILE A 37 -2.95 21.60 -1.60
CA ILE A 37 -3.18 20.49 -0.66
C ILE A 37 -2.56 20.81 0.69
N VAL A 38 -3.30 20.55 1.75
CA VAL A 38 -2.79 20.42 3.11
C VAL A 38 -2.50 18.95 3.33
N LEU A 39 -1.22 18.59 3.44
CA LEU A 39 -0.77 17.20 3.56
C LEU A 39 -1.01 16.68 4.97
N GLU A 40 -1.60 15.49 5.04
CA GLU A 40 -1.78 14.71 6.27
C GLU A 40 -0.85 13.48 6.21
N GLY A 41 0.46 13.75 6.18
CA GLY A 41 1.50 12.75 5.90
C GLY A 41 1.94 12.68 4.43
N PRO A 42 2.73 11.66 4.04
CA PRO A 42 3.48 11.66 2.78
C PRO A 42 2.62 11.44 1.52
N ASP A 43 1.45 10.80 1.66
CA ASP A 43 0.68 10.29 0.52
C ASP A 43 -0.80 10.72 0.53
N MET A 44 -1.20 11.60 1.47
CA MET A 44 -2.58 12.06 1.64
C MET A 44 -2.65 13.54 2.00
N GLY A 45 -3.82 14.12 1.80
CA GLY A 45 -4.12 15.47 2.29
C GLY A 45 -5.54 15.90 1.97
N ILE A 46 -5.82 17.15 2.24
CA ILE A 46 -7.06 17.83 1.90
C ILE A 46 -6.74 18.83 0.80
N CYS A 47 -7.31 18.63 -0.38
CA CYS A 47 -7.11 19.52 -1.52
C CYS A 47 -8.17 20.61 -1.50
N HIS A 48 -7.72 21.85 -1.34
CA HIS A 48 -8.55 23.03 -1.46
C HIS A 48 -8.43 23.57 -2.88
N VAL A 49 -9.55 23.60 -3.59
CA VAL A 49 -9.65 24.16 -4.95
C VAL A 49 -10.65 25.29 -4.99
N VAL A 50 -10.38 26.29 -5.83
CA VAL A 50 -11.37 27.30 -6.21
C VAL A 50 -11.82 26.97 -7.62
N THR A 51 -13.11 26.72 -7.81
CA THR A 51 -13.67 26.43 -9.13
C THR A 51 -13.60 27.68 -10.03
N PRO A 52 -13.79 27.54 -11.34
CA PRO A 52 -13.82 28.71 -12.22
C PRO A 52 -14.99 29.67 -11.96
N SER A 53 -16.04 29.21 -11.27
CA SER A 53 -17.14 30.05 -10.80
C SER A 53 -16.82 30.82 -9.51
N GLY A 54 -15.61 30.66 -8.95
CA GLY A 54 -15.18 31.29 -7.70
C GLY A 54 -15.62 30.55 -6.44
N GLU A 55 -16.20 29.35 -6.56
CA GLU A 55 -16.62 28.53 -5.42
C GLU A 55 -15.42 27.81 -4.82
N ALA A 56 -15.19 27.97 -3.51
CA ALA A 56 -14.18 27.19 -2.80
C ALA A 56 -14.73 25.79 -2.47
N LYS A 57 -13.98 24.75 -2.83
CA LYS A 57 -14.30 23.36 -2.51
C LYS A 57 -13.16 22.70 -1.75
N GLU A 58 -13.55 21.89 -0.78
CA GLU A 58 -12.66 21.01 -0.06
C GLU A 58 -12.83 19.59 -0.57
N LEU A 59 -11.74 18.97 -0.99
CA LEU A 59 -11.71 17.62 -1.50
C LEU A 59 -10.83 16.77 -0.59
N ALA A 60 -11.45 15.78 0.05
CA ALA A 60 -10.78 14.82 0.91
C ALA A 60 -10.86 13.41 0.31
N GLY A 61 -9.92 12.53 0.69
CA GLY A 61 -10.04 11.10 0.40
C GLY A 61 -9.79 10.69 -1.06
N GLY A 62 -8.82 11.30 -1.75
CA GLY A 62 -8.34 10.80 -3.05
C GLY A 62 -9.09 11.30 -4.29
N LEU A 63 -9.88 12.37 -4.15
CA LEU A 63 -10.54 13.07 -5.28
C LEU A 63 -9.58 13.92 -6.13
N PHE A 64 -8.29 13.85 -5.85
CA PHE A 64 -7.24 14.63 -6.48
C PHE A 64 -5.94 13.82 -6.52
N HIS A 65 -5.11 14.10 -7.52
CA HIS A 65 -3.72 13.67 -7.59
C HIS A 65 -2.88 14.64 -6.78
N ILE A 66 -1.95 14.12 -6.01
CA ILE A 66 -0.88 14.93 -5.44
C ILE A 66 0.14 15.14 -6.56
N LEU A 67 0.26 16.38 -7.05
CA LEU A 67 1.26 16.70 -8.08
C LEU A 67 2.65 16.87 -7.49
N GLN A 68 2.72 17.31 -6.24
CA GLN A 68 3.97 17.55 -5.53
C GLN A 68 3.71 17.51 -4.03
N ALA A 69 4.17 16.43 -3.37
CA ALA A 69 4.26 16.35 -1.90
C ALA A 69 5.62 15.85 -1.42
N ARG A 70 6.53 15.48 -2.33
CA ARG A 70 7.88 15.11 -1.96
C ARG A 70 8.83 16.26 -2.28
N PRO A 71 9.75 16.60 -1.38
CA PRO A 71 10.89 17.42 -1.74
C PRO A 71 11.60 16.74 -2.92
N ILE A 72 11.65 17.42 -4.06
CA ILE A 72 12.68 17.15 -5.07
C ILE A 72 13.99 17.53 -4.35
N GLY A 73 14.67 16.56 -3.74
CA GLY A 73 15.95 16.85 -3.06
C GLY A 73 16.36 15.97 -1.89
N LEU A 74 15.51 15.07 -1.39
CA LEU A 74 15.96 14.00 -0.49
C LEU A 74 16.07 12.69 -1.28
N ALA A 75 16.86 12.69 -2.35
CA ALA A 75 17.52 11.44 -2.72
C ALA A 75 18.25 10.97 -1.44
N PRO A 76 18.15 9.68 -1.06
CA PRO A 76 18.96 9.16 0.04
C PRO A 76 20.39 9.66 -0.19
N LYS A 77 20.98 10.36 0.79
CA LYS A 77 22.40 10.69 0.71
C LYS A 77 23.09 9.34 0.52
N CYS A 78 23.64 9.09 -0.67
CA CYS A 78 24.24 7.81 -0.99
C CYS A 78 25.29 7.55 0.09
N ALA A 79 25.08 6.51 0.88
CA ALA A 79 26.03 6.13 1.90
C ALA A 79 27.24 5.53 1.20
N GLU A 80 28.44 5.97 1.55
CA GLU A 80 29.67 5.33 1.12
C GLU A 80 29.78 3.95 1.80
N GLY A 81 29.63 2.85 1.05
CA GLY A 81 29.98 1.49 1.49
C GLY A 81 28.92 0.39 1.33
N ALA A 82 29.42 -0.85 1.13
CA ALA A 82 28.79 -2.19 1.03
C ALA A 82 27.26 -2.32 1.12
N VAL A 83 26.55 -1.79 0.12
CA VAL A 83 25.12 -2.04 -0.15
C VAL A 83 24.88 -3.36 -0.95
N PRO A 84 25.77 -3.79 -1.87
CA PRO A 84 25.53 -5.03 -2.64
C PRO A 84 25.49 -6.27 -1.75
N ASP A 85 26.43 -6.40 -0.81
CA ASP A 85 26.55 -7.59 0.05
C ASP A 85 25.34 -7.75 0.98
N ASP A 86 24.77 -6.64 1.47
CA ASP A 86 23.56 -6.67 2.31
C ASP A 86 22.34 -7.14 1.52
N LEU A 87 22.13 -6.63 0.29
CA LEU A 87 21.03 -7.08 -0.57
C LEU A 87 21.18 -8.58 -0.88
N LEU A 88 22.36 -9.00 -1.32
CA LEU A 88 22.60 -10.39 -1.72
C LEU A 88 22.47 -11.34 -0.53
N TRP A 89 22.99 -10.97 0.64
CA TRP A 89 22.77 -11.72 1.87
C TRP A 89 21.28 -11.87 2.18
N ARG A 90 20.47 -10.81 2.04
CA ARG A 90 19.01 -10.90 2.25
C ARG A 90 18.35 -11.84 1.23
N VAL A 91 18.73 -11.75 -0.04
CA VAL A 91 18.24 -12.64 -1.09
C VAL A 91 18.56 -14.09 -0.76
N GLU A 92 19.79 -14.36 -0.34
CA GLU A 92 20.23 -15.71 0.04
C GLU A 92 19.53 -16.22 1.29
N ARG A 93 19.39 -15.37 2.31
CA ARG A 93 18.82 -15.70 3.62
C ARG A 93 17.32 -15.96 3.58
N PHE A 94 16.57 -15.14 2.83
CA PHE A 94 15.11 -15.10 2.93
C PHE A 94 14.39 -15.69 1.72
N LEU A 95 14.99 -15.74 0.54
CA LEU A 95 14.34 -16.35 -0.63
C LEU A 95 14.67 -17.83 -0.75
N THR A 96 13.62 -18.64 -0.83
CA THR A 96 13.70 -20.08 -1.07
C THR A 96 14.02 -20.40 -2.53
N ALA A 97 14.43 -21.63 -2.82
CA ALA A 97 14.59 -22.10 -4.21
C ALA A 97 13.29 -21.96 -5.02
N SER A 98 12.14 -22.19 -4.39
CA SER A 98 10.82 -22.03 -5.03
C SER A 98 10.51 -20.57 -5.37
N ASP A 99 10.90 -19.61 -4.53
CA ASP A 99 10.74 -18.17 -4.82
C ASP A 99 11.59 -17.75 -6.02
N ARG A 100 12.85 -18.21 -6.08
CA ARG A 100 13.77 -17.93 -7.21
C ARG A 100 13.25 -18.52 -8.51
N ALA A 101 12.78 -19.77 -8.46
CA ALA A 101 12.18 -20.45 -9.60
C ALA A 101 10.88 -19.77 -10.06
N LEU A 102 10.09 -19.23 -9.13
CA LEU A 102 8.88 -18.49 -9.45
C LEU A 102 9.18 -17.18 -10.18
N ILE A 103 10.20 -16.41 -9.74
CA ILE A 103 10.64 -15.21 -10.47
C ILE A 103 11.08 -15.58 -11.89
N ALA A 104 11.96 -16.58 -12.01
CA ALA A 104 12.47 -17.02 -13.31
C ALA A 104 11.34 -17.44 -14.25
N ARG A 105 10.39 -18.26 -13.76
CA ARG A 105 9.25 -18.73 -14.54
C ARG A 105 8.38 -17.57 -15.02
N VAL A 106 8.00 -16.62 -14.15
CA VAL A 106 7.18 -15.46 -14.53
C VAL A 106 7.84 -14.62 -15.62
N VAL A 107 9.16 -14.42 -15.54
CA VAL A 107 9.93 -13.66 -16.52
C VAL A 107 10.04 -14.40 -17.86
N GLN A 108 10.33 -15.71 -17.82
CA GLN A 108 10.44 -16.56 -19.01
C GLN A 108 9.09 -16.69 -19.73
N ASP A 109 8.00 -16.90 -19.00
CA ASP A 109 6.65 -16.99 -19.56
C ASP A 109 6.21 -15.66 -20.20
N ALA A 110 6.70 -14.52 -19.67
CA ALA A 110 6.49 -13.21 -20.26
C ALA A 110 7.38 -12.94 -21.49
N GLY A 111 8.37 -13.79 -21.77
CA GLY A 111 9.29 -13.65 -22.90
C GLY A 111 10.22 -12.45 -22.82
N THR A 112 10.45 -11.89 -21.63
CA THR A 112 11.33 -10.70 -21.47
C THR A 112 12.79 -11.05 -21.27
N ALA A 113 13.10 -12.31 -20.94
CA ALA A 113 14.46 -12.85 -20.88
C ALA A 113 14.51 -14.37 -21.03
N GLU A 114 15.66 -14.88 -21.44
CA GLU A 114 15.94 -16.30 -21.66
C GLU A 114 17.11 -16.78 -20.80
N GLY A 115 17.28 -18.11 -20.70
CA GLY A 115 18.37 -18.73 -19.95
C GLY A 115 18.16 -18.69 -18.43
N ASP A 116 19.26 -18.63 -17.67
CA ASP A 116 19.21 -18.53 -16.21
C ASP A 116 18.89 -17.09 -15.79
N VAL A 117 17.61 -16.77 -15.81
CA VAL A 117 17.08 -15.42 -15.51
C VAL A 117 17.48 -14.97 -14.11
N PHE A 118 17.40 -15.85 -13.11
CA PHE A 118 17.66 -15.44 -11.74
C PHE A 118 19.15 -15.17 -11.51
N ALA A 119 20.05 -15.98 -12.10
CA ALA A 119 21.48 -15.69 -12.07
C ALA A 119 21.80 -14.35 -12.77
N GLN A 120 21.18 -14.07 -13.92
CA GLN A 120 21.34 -12.79 -14.60
C GLN A 120 20.84 -11.61 -13.76
N LEU A 121 19.71 -11.76 -13.07
CA LEU A 121 19.19 -10.76 -12.15
C LEU A 121 20.20 -10.48 -11.02
N VAL A 122 20.75 -11.54 -10.41
CA VAL A 122 21.76 -11.43 -9.35
C VAL A 122 23.04 -10.76 -9.84
N GLU A 123 23.50 -11.09 -11.04
CA GLU A 123 24.67 -10.43 -11.64
C GLU A 123 24.40 -8.94 -11.91
N GLY A 124 23.21 -8.61 -12.39
CA GLY A 124 22.76 -7.23 -12.54
C GLY A 124 22.80 -6.46 -11.21
N LEU A 125 22.33 -7.07 -10.12
CA LEU A 125 22.38 -6.47 -8.78
C LEU A 125 23.81 -6.26 -8.27
N ARG A 126 24.74 -7.17 -8.59
CA ARG A 126 26.17 -7.02 -8.24
C ARG A 126 26.81 -5.83 -8.95
N SER A 127 26.30 -5.47 -10.12
CA SER A 127 26.83 -4.35 -10.91
C SER A 127 26.27 -2.98 -10.54
N MET A 128 25.21 -2.92 -9.72
CA MET A 128 24.58 -1.66 -9.30
C MET A 128 25.45 -0.85 -8.35
N ASP A 129 25.34 0.47 -8.46
CA ASP A 129 25.96 1.36 -7.48
C ASP A 129 25.16 1.43 -6.15
N SER A 130 25.76 2.05 -5.13
CA SER A 130 25.15 2.18 -3.81
C SER A 130 23.84 2.98 -3.79
N CYS A 131 23.67 3.92 -4.72
CA CYS A 131 22.46 4.73 -4.82
C CYS A 131 21.31 3.90 -5.41
N GLU A 132 21.57 3.17 -6.50
CA GLU A 132 20.61 2.26 -7.12
C GLU A 132 20.16 1.18 -6.13
N LEU A 133 21.10 0.58 -5.41
CA LEU A 133 20.79 -0.43 -4.40
C LEU A 133 20.02 0.15 -3.22
N GLY A 134 20.32 1.39 -2.82
CA GLY A 134 19.57 2.12 -1.79
C GLY A 134 18.10 2.28 -2.17
N GLU A 135 17.81 2.61 -3.44
CA GLU A 135 16.44 2.69 -3.96
C GLU A 135 15.77 1.31 -4.06
N VAL A 136 16.50 0.27 -4.51
CA VAL A 136 16.00 -1.11 -4.56
C VAL A 136 15.58 -1.59 -3.17
N LEU A 137 16.41 -1.32 -2.15
CA LEU A 137 16.17 -1.62 -0.74
C LEU A 137 15.38 -0.52 0.00
N SER A 138 14.55 0.26 -0.70
CA SER A 138 13.69 1.27 -0.09
C SER A 138 12.20 0.89 -0.08
N ALA A 139 11.41 1.71 0.61
CA ALA A 139 9.94 1.67 0.54
C ALA A 139 9.36 2.30 -0.74
N SER A 140 10.19 2.76 -1.70
CA SER A 140 9.73 3.32 -2.97
C SER A 140 8.81 2.33 -3.68
N ARG A 141 7.55 2.73 -3.91
CA ARG A 141 6.50 1.87 -4.48
C ARG A 141 6.94 1.20 -5.79
N PHE A 142 7.65 1.94 -6.62
CA PHE A 142 8.24 1.45 -7.87
C PHE A 142 9.64 2.02 -8.06
N VAL A 143 10.56 1.21 -8.61
CA VAL A 143 11.93 1.62 -8.97
C VAL A 143 12.08 1.36 -10.47
N PRO A 144 12.12 2.41 -11.33
CA PRO A 144 12.30 2.24 -12.76
C PRO A 144 13.75 1.82 -13.03
N HIS A 145 13.94 0.60 -13.49
CA HIS A 145 15.28 0.04 -13.74
C HIS A 145 15.23 -1.02 -14.85
N PRO A 146 16.25 -1.12 -15.73
CA PRO A 146 16.31 -2.14 -16.78
C PRO A 146 16.16 -3.59 -16.28
N LEU A 147 16.67 -3.90 -15.08
CA LEU A 147 16.52 -5.22 -14.45
C LEU A 147 15.05 -5.59 -14.12
N ASN A 148 14.07 -4.70 -14.30
CA ASN A 148 12.67 -5.09 -14.25
C ASN A 148 12.32 -6.12 -15.33
N ALA A 149 13.01 -6.11 -16.48
CA ALA A 149 12.89 -7.16 -17.51
C ALA A 149 13.37 -8.54 -17.01
N LEU A 150 14.25 -8.55 -16.00
CA LEU A 150 14.73 -9.75 -15.30
C LEU A 150 14.00 -10.01 -13.97
N GLY A 151 12.94 -9.25 -13.66
CA GLY A 151 12.13 -9.48 -12.47
C GLY A 151 12.58 -8.74 -11.21
N LEU A 152 13.34 -7.65 -11.29
CA LEU A 152 13.74 -6.84 -10.12
C LEU A 152 12.55 -6.44 -9.23
N HIS A 153 11.44 -5.98 -9.82
CA HIS A 153 10.26 -5.64 -9.03
C HIS A 153 9.64 -6.86 -8.32
N LEU A 154 9.69 -8.05 -8.95
CA LEU A 154 9.20 -9.28 -8.35
C LEU A 154 10.08 -9.73 -7.17
N LEU A 155 11.39 -9.62 -7.34
CA LEU A 155 12.37 -9.85 -6.28
C LEU A 155 12.07 -8.98 -5.07
N ARG A 156 11.85 -7.68 -5.30
CA ARG A 156 11.49 -6.71 -4.26
C ARG A 156 10.22 -7.14 -3.51
N SER A 157 9.16 -7.51 -4.24
CA SER A 157 7.90 -7.99 -3.65
C SER A 157 8.04 -9.24 -2.81
N LEU A 158 8.67 -10.28 -3.36
CA LEU A 158 8.86 -11.55 -2.64
C LEU A 158 9.78 -11.38 -1.43
N LEU A 159 10.89 -10.64 -1.58
CA LEU A 159 11.83 -10.42 -0.49
C LEU A 159 11.17 -9.65 0.66
N ALA A 160 10.39 -8.61 0.36
CA ALA A 160 9.64 -7.86 1.38
C ALA A 160 8.64 -8.74 2.14
N GLU A 161 7.91 -9.62 1.44
CA GLU A 161 7.00 -10.58 2.04
C GLU A 161 7.73 -11.59 2.95
N ARG A 162 8.79 -12.23 2.44
CA ARG A 162 9.56 -13.23 3.19
C ARG A 162 10.23 -12.62 4.42
N MET A 163 10.73 -11.41 4.31
CA MET A 163 11.29 -10.69 5.46
C MET A 163 10.23 -10.29 6.48
N ALA A 164 9.01 -9.96 6.05
CA ALA A 164 7.90 -9.70 6.97
C ALA A 164 7.51 -10.97 7.74
N ASP A 165 7.38 -12.10 7.05
CA ASP A 165 7.12 -13.40 7.67
C ASP A 165 8.23 -13.77 8.68
N ALA A 166 9.50 -13.61 8.28
CA ALA A 166 10.64 -13.90 9.14
C ALA A 166 10.68 -13.00 10.39
N ARG A 167 10.39 -11.70 10.25
CA ARG A 167 10.31 -10.78 11.40
C ARG A 167 9.19 -11.19 12.36
N ALA A 168 8.05 -11.59 11.84
CA ALA A 168 6.92 -12.04 12.65
C ALA A 168 7.30 -13.30 13.46
N ALA A 169 7.96 -14.27 12.83
CA ALA A 169 8.42 -15.49 13.49
C ALA A 169 9.52 -15.22 14.54
N GLU A 170 10.54 -14.43 14.19
CA GLU A 170 11.64 -14.08 15.11
C GLU A 170 11.13 -13.40 16.38
N ARG A 171 10.10 -12.54 16.25
CA ARG A 171 9.52 -11.77 17.34
C ARG A 171 8.36 -12.50 18.04
N GLY A 172 8.03 -13.71 17.59
CA GLY A 172 6.94 -14.52 18.16
C GLY A 172 5.53 -13.99 17.88
N PHE A 173 5.37 -13.06 16.94
CA PHE A 173 4.06 -12.56 16.51
C PHE A 173 3.27 -13.62 15.74
N ASP A 174 3.95 -14.58 15.13
CA ASP A 174 3.37 -15.76 14.50
C ASP A 174 2.58 -16.65 15.48
N LYS A 175 2.87 -16.54 16.78
CA LYS A 175 2.16 -17.24 17.87
C LYS A 175 0.93 -16.51 18.38
N HIS A 176 0.67 -15.29 17.91
CA HIS A 176 -0.53 -14.55 18.31
C HIS A 176 -1.80 -15.29 17.81
N PRO A 177 -2.88 -15.41 18.61
CA PRO A 177 -4.07 -16.18 18.23
C PRO A 177 -4.72 -15.75 16.91
N ASP A 178 -4.63 -14.46 16.58
CA ASP A 178 -5.15 -13.90 15.33
C ASP A 178 -4.18 -13.97 14.14
N TYR A 179 -2.91 -14.37 14.33
CA TYR A 179 -1.89 -14.32 13.27
C TYR A 179 -2.23 -15.22 12.10
N ASP A 180 -2.72 -16.44 12.36
CA ASP A 180 -3.09 -17.39 11.32
C ASP A 180 -4.25 -16.87 10.43
N THR A 181 -5.15 -16.07 10.99
CA THR A 181 -6.17 -15.36 10.20
C THR A 181 -5.55 -14.21 9.42
N TRP A 182 -4.73 -13.39 10.07
CA TRP A 182 -4.06 -12.25 9.46
C TRP A 182 -3.17 -12.65 8.28
N SER A 183 -2.26 -13.61 8.49
CA SER A 183 -1.29 -14.06 7.50
C SER A 183 -1.97 -14.65 6.26
N ARG A 184 -3.07 -15.39 6.43
CA ARG A 184 -3.82 -15.98 5.31
C ARG A 184 -4.73 -14.99 4.61
N GLN A 185 -5.43 -14.13 5.35
CA GLN A 185 -6.51 -13.32 4.79
C GLN A 185 -6.09 -11.90 4.44
N GLY A 186 -5.07 -11.35 5.10
CA GLY A 186 -4.67 -9.95 5.00
C GLY A 186 -5.68 -8.99 5.62
N LEU A 187 -6.68 -9.51 6.32
CA LEU A 187 -7.80 -8.77 6.90
C LEU A 187 -8.16 -9.37 8.25
N LEU A 188 -8.29 -8.52 9.27
CA LEU A 188 -8.76 -8.89 10.60
C LEU A 188 -9.93 -7.99 11.02
N LEU A 189 -11.00 -8.60 11.51
CA LEU A 189 -12.14 -7.92 12.11
C LEU A 189 -12.28 -8.33 13.56
N LYS A 190 -12.35 -7.36 14.47
CA LYS A 190 -12.51 -7.59 15.91
C LYS A 190 -13.60 -6.72 16.49
N ASP A 191 -14.30 -7.22 17.49
CA ASP A 191 -15.12 -6.39 18.35
C ASP A 191 -14.21 -5.57 19.26
N LEU A 192 -14.18 -4.25 19.04
CA LEU A 192 -13.37 -3.31 19.83
C LEU A 192 -13.88 -3.18 21.27
N ASP A 193 -15.14 -3.51 21.51
CA ASP A 193 -15.79 -3.48 22.82
C ASP A 193 -15.68 -4.82 23.58
N ASP A 194 -15.16 -5.89 22.97
CA ASP A 194 -15.02 -7.20 23.62
C ASP A 194 -13.99 -7.11 24.77
N PRO A 195 -14.36 -7.41 26.03
CA PRO A 195 -13.44 -7.43 27.16
C PRO A 195 -12.23 -8.35 26.94
N LYS A 196 -12.38 -9.43 26.15
CA LYS A 196 -11.29 -10.37 25.83
C LYS A 196 -10.24 -9.76 24.91
N LEU A 197 -10.55 -8.69 24.18
CA LEU A 197 -9.56 -7.95 23.41
C LEU A 197 -8.52 -7.33 24.35
N GLY A 198 -8.90 -6.93 25.58
CA GLY A 198 -7.96 -6.30 26.52
C GLY A 198 -7.82 -4.79 26.33
N GLY A 199 -8.84 -4.14 25.75
CA GLY A 199 -8.88 -2.69 25.53
C GLY A 199 -7.77 -2.20 24.59
N GLU A 200 -7.28 -0.98 24.81
CA GLU A 200 -6.28 -0.37 23.91
C GLU A 200 -4.93 -1.11 23.90
N LYS A 201 -4.54 -1.76 25.01
CA LYS A 201 -3.34 -2.61 25.05
C LYS A 201 -3.48 -3.81 24.11
N GLY A 202 -4.67 -4.40 24.07
CA GLY A 202 -5.02 -5.45 23.12
C GLY A 202 -4.95 -5.02 21.67
N VAL A 203 -5.52 -3.84 21.38
CA VAL A 203 -5.42 -3.23 20.04
C VAL A 203 -3.95 -3.01 19.69
N GLN A 204 -3.14 -2.46 20.60
CA GLN A 204 -1.71 -2.27 20.36
C GLN A 204 -0.98 -3.60 20.07
N GLN A 205 -1.31 -4.69 20.77
CA GLN A 205 -0.77 -6.02 20.48
C GLN A 205 -1.14 -6.52 19.07
N LEU A 206 -2.38 -6.28 18.61
CA LEU A 206 -2.78 -6.57 17.23
C LEU A 206 -2.00 -5.74 16.21
N LEU A 207 -1.75 -4.46 16.49
CA LEU A 207 -0.95 -3.59 15.61
C LEU A 207 0.50 -4.07 15.51
N ARG A 208 1.09 -4.51 16.62
CA ARG A 208 2.43 -5.12 16.65
C ARG A 208 2.48 -6.40 15.83
N MET A 209 1.53 -7.29 16.05
CA MET A 209 1.39 -8.53 15.28
C MET A 209 1.25 -8.26 13.77
N ALA A 210 0.36 -7.34 13.39
CA ALA A 210 0.05 -7.07 12.00
C ALA A 210 1.21 -6.40 11.25
N SER A 211 1.93 -5.48 11.90
CA SER A 211 3.11 -4.81 11.32
C SER A 211 4.39 -5.63 11.39
N GLY A 212 4.43 -6.62 12.29
CA GLY A 212 5.66 -7.30 12.68
C GLY A 212 6.59 -6.42 13.52
N GLU A 213 6.13 -5.31 14.12
CA GLU A 213 6.93 -4.35 14.89
C GLU A 213 6.64 -4.33 16.38
N GLU A 214 7.69 -4.21 17.20
CA GLU A 214 7.54 -4.12 18.66
C GLU A 214 7.17 -2.69 19.10
N SER A 215 7.80 -1.69 18.50
CA SER A 215 7.69 -0.28 18.91
C SER A 215 7.75 0.70 17.76
N GLU A 216 8.61 0.48 16.77
CA GLU A 216 8.75 1.42 15.65
C GLU A 216 7.47 1.46 14.81
N GLY A 217 6.91 2.66 14.63
CA GLY A 217 5.67 2.85 13.89
C GLY A 217 4.39 2.38 14.59
N ILE A 218 4.50 1.89 15.83
CA ILE A 218 3.37 1.52 16.69
C ILE A 218 2.95 2.76 17.51
N PRO A 219 1.67 3.19 17.44
CA PRO A 219 1.20 4.32 18.23
C PRO A 219 1.31 4.06 19.74
N GLU A 220 1.69 5.10 20.48
CA GLU A 220 1.67 5.08 21.94
C GLU A 220 0.24 5.12 22.49
N LEU A 221 0.09 4.68 23.73
CA LEU A 221 -1.18 4.77 24.46
C LEU A 221 -1.33 6.14 25.13
N PRO A 222 -2.55 6.69 25.25
CA PRO A 222 -3.80 6.14 24.72
C PRO A 222 -3.90 6.29 23.19
N LEU A 223 -4.57 5.34 22.55
CA LEU A 223 -4.73 5.37 21.09
C LEU A 223 -5.62 6.54 20.67
N ARG A 224 -5.10 7.38 19.77
CA ARG A 224 -5.83 8.54 19.26
C ARG A 224 -6.57 8.18 17.99
N TRP A 225 -7.87 8.44 17.98
CA TRP A 225 -8.75 8.16 16.85
C TRP A 225 -9.30 9.45 16.26
N GLN A 226 -9.34 9.53 14.94
CA GLN A 226 -9.91 10.65 14.21
C GLN A 226 -11.08 10.18 13.34
N ALA A 227 -12.19 10.90 13.39
CA ALA A 227 -13.35 10.61 12.55
C ALA A 227 -13.01 10.94 11.09
N ARG A 228 -13.42 10.05 10.18
CA ARG A 228 -13.29 10.19 8.74
C ARG A 228 -14.60 9.82 8.08
N ASN A 229 -15.23 10.83 7.50
CA ASN A 229 -16.46 10.74 6.75
C ASN A 229 -16.15 10.79 5.26
N VAL A 230 -16.66 9.83 4.51
CA VAL A 230 -16.51 9.75 3.06
C VAL A 230 -17.89 9.71 2.43
N THR A 231 -18.21 10.73 1.63
CA THR A 231 -19.48 10.77 0.89
C THR A 231 -19.36 9.95 -0.38
N VAL A 232 -20.32 9.06 -0.62
CA VAL A 232 -20.44 8.32 -1.88
C VAL A 232 -20.68 9.33 -3.00
N GLN A 233 -19.81 9.29 -4.01
CA GLN A 233 -19.88 10.18 -5.16
C GLN A 233 -20.82 9.62 -6.22
N GLU A 234 -21.45 10.49 -7.00
CA GLU A 234 -22.23 10.10 -8.18
C GLU A 234 -21.33 9.49 -9.26
N ASN A 235 -20.15 10.08 -9.44
CA ASN A 235 -19.11 9.55 -10.33
C ASN A 235 -18.01 8.86 -9.51
N PRO A 236 -17.71 7.57 -9.77
CA PRO A 236 -16.62 6.86 -9.09
C PRO A 236 -15.28 7.57 -9.28
N ASP A 237 -14.53 7.73 -8.19
CA ASP A 237 -13.18 8.26 -8.22
C ASP A 237 -12.12 7.15 -8.41
N GLN A 238 -10.84 7.53 -8.43
CA GLN A 238 -9.75 6.56 -8.56
C GLN A 238 -9.68 5.57 -7.40
N GLN A 239 -10.11 5.98 -6.20
CA GLN A 239 -10.17 5.13 -5.02
C GLN A 239 -11.26 4.04 -5.16
N SER A 240 -12.21 4.23 -6.06
CA SER A 240 -13.28 3.26 -6.38
C SER A 240 -12.82 2.16 -7.35
N GLN A 241 -11.61 2.28 -7.90
CA GLN A 241 -10.99 1.22 -8.72
C GLN A 241 -10.20 0.28 -7.81
N LEU A 242 -10.30 -1.04 -8.01
CA LEU A 242 -9.48 -2.00 -7.28
C LEU A 242 -7.99 -1.71 -7.50
N HIS A 243 -7.23 -1.58 -6.41
CA HIS A 243 -5.81 -1.27 -6.43
C HIS A 243 -5.09 -1.88 -5.23
N ILE A 244 -3.76 -1.95 -5.33
CA ILE A 244 -2.86 -2.13 -4.17
C ILE A 244 -2.14 -0.81 -3.93
N ASP A 245 -1.95 -0.44 -2.67
CA ASP A 245 -1.24 0.80 -2.33
C ASP A 245 0.24 0.68 -2.68
N THR A 246 0.83 -0.49 -2.43
CA THR A 246 2.23 -0.77 -2.74
C THR A 246 2.50 -2.27 -2.83
N PHE A 247 3.75 -2.63 -3.14
CA PHE A 247 4.21 -4.00 -3.34
C PHE A 247 4.45 -4.79 -2.04
N ALA A 248 4.67 -4.09 -0.92
CA ALA A 248 5.01 -4.66 0.39
C ALA A 248 3.91 -4.43 1.44
N PRO A 249 3.84 -5.25 2.51
CA PRO A 249 2.82 -5.11 3.54
C PRO A 249 2.75 -3.71 4.16
N ILE A 250 1.56 -3.10 4.13
CA ILE A 250 1.23 -1.85 4.81
C ILE A 250 -0.11 -2.06 5.51
N VAL A 251 -0.17 -1.75 6.81
CA VAL A 251 -1.38 -1.95 7.61
C VAL A 251 -2.19 -0.66 7.69
N LYS A 252 -3.43 -0.69 7.20
CA LYS A 252 -4.44 0.34 7.47
C LYS A 252 -5.43 -0.11 8.53
N VAL A 253 -5.92 0.85 9.31
CA VAL A 253 -6.74 0.58 10.51
C VAL A 253 -7.97 1.48 10.52
N TRP A 254 -9.14 0.85 10.60
CA TRP A 254 -10.41 1.54 10.73
C TRP A 254 -11.21 1.04 11.93
N VAL A 255 -12.07 1.90 12.47
CA VAL A 255 -13.18 1.47 13.32
C VAL A 255 -14.48 1.83 12.63
N PHE A 256 -15.29 0.83 12.33
CA PHE A 256 -16.65 1.00 11.86
C PHE A 256 -17.60 0.98 13.05
N GLN A 257 -18.38 2.06 13.21
CA GLN A 257 -19.40 2.17 14.25
C GLN A 257 -20.74 1.67 13.72
N ASN A 258 -21.56 1.08 14.57
CA ASN A 258 -22.92 0.65 14.27
C ASN A 258 -23.85 1.00 15.46
N PRO A 259 -24.86 1.88 15.32
CA PRO A 259 -25.19 2.81 14.20
C PRO A 259 -24.38 4.14 14.21
N PRO A 260 -24.36 4.98 13.13
CA PRO A 260 -25.14 4.88 11.88
C PRO A 260 -24.67 3.78 10.92
N GLY A 261 -23.57 3.09 11.21
CA GLY A 261 -23.16 1.92 10.45
C GLY A 261 -22.24 2.24 9.28
N VAL A 262 -21.52 1.22 8.84
CA VAL A 262 -21.08 1.10 7.44
C VAL A 262 -21.93 -0.02 6.84
N SER A 263 -22.81 0.29 5.88
CA SER A 263 -23.52 -0.71 5.10
C SER A 263 -23.06 -0.69 3.65
N VAL A 264 -23.70 -1.51 2.81
CA VAL A 264 -23.45 -1.53 1.37
C VAL A 264 -23.80 -0.18 0.73
N ASP A 265 -24.82 0.50 1.24
CA ASP A 265 -25.30 1.78 0.69
C ASP A 265 -24.33 2.95 0.96
N GLU A 266 -23.48 2.85 1.99
CA GLU A 266 -22.47 3.87 2.29
C GLU A 266 -21.15 3.65 1.53
N GLY A 267 -21.05 2.67 0.63
CA GLY A 267 -19.81 2.42 -0.11
C GLY A 267 -18.69 1.88 0.79
N PRO A 268 -18.82 0.65 1.32
CA PRO A 268 -17.87 0.08 2.28
C PRO A 268 -16.50 -0.12 1.64
N LEU A 269 -15.48 -0.46 2.43
CA LEU A 269 -14.22 -0.96 1.88
C LEU A 269 -14.51 -2.27 1.12
N LEU A 270 -14.11 -2.37 -0.14
CA LEU A 270 -14.01 -3.67 -0.82
C LEU A 270 -12.60 -4.22 -0.58
N PHE A 271 -12.50 -5.50 -0.24
CA PHE A 271 -11.22 -6.14 0.04
C PHE A 271 -11.16 -7.55 -0.55
N ALA A 272 -10.13 -7.81 -1.35
CA ALA A 272 -9.84 -9.12 -1.93
C ALA A 272 -8.95 -9.91 -0.99
N ARG A 273 -9.55 -10.73 -0.13
CA ARG A 273 -8.81 -11.53 0.85
C ARG A 273 -7.75 -12.40 0.17
N ARG A 274 -6.62 -12.63 0.85
CA ARG A 274 -5.47 -13.43 0.37
C ARG A 274 -4.66 -12.77 -0.76
N SER A 275 -5.12 -11.68 -1.37
CA SER A 275 -4.42 -11.02 -2.48
C SER A 275 -3.21 -10.17 -2.04
N HIS A 276 -2.98 -10.02 -0.72
CA HIS A 276 -1.73 -9.43 -0.19
C HIS A 276 -0.53 -10.31 -0.49
N ARG A 277 -0.70 -11.64 -0.52
CA ARG A 277 0.38 -12.60 -0.81
C ARG A 277 0.77 -12.57 -2.30
N ASN A 278 2.06 -12.78 -2.55
CA ASN A 278 2.66 -12.87 -3.88
C ASN A 278 2.41 -14.22 -4.52
N SER A 279 1.18 -14.43 -5.00
CA SER A 279 0.87 -15.54 -5.90
C SER A 279 1.51 -15.34 -7.27
N GLU A 280 1.69 -16.42 -8.01
CA GLU A 280 2.21 -16.37 -9.39
C GLU A 280 1.38 -15.46 -10.30
N ALA A 281 0.05 -15.52 -10.18
CA ALA A 281 -0.86 -14.68 -10.96
C ALA A 281 -0.67 -13.18 -10.62
N LYS A 282 -0.49 -12.83 -9.33
CA LYS A 282 -0.16 -11.46 -8.91
C LYS A 282 1.22 -11.03 -9.43
N LEU A 283 2.20 -11.92 -9.41
CA LEU A 283 3.56 -11.61 -9.90
C LEU A 283 3.59 -11.41 -11.41
N ARG A 284 2.86 -12.19 -12.21
CA ARG A 284 2.69 -11.92 -13.66
C ARG A 284 2.09 -10.54 -13.91
N TRP A 285 1.05 -10.19 -13.15
CA TRP A 285 0.43 -8.87 -13.20
C TRP A 285 1.43 -7.76 -12.85
N MET A 286 2.17 -7.86 -11.74
CA MET A 286 3.18 -6.87 -11.34
C MET A 286 4.37 -6.79 -12.30
N HIS A 287 4.77 -7.91 -12.91
CA HIS A 287 5.87 -7.96 -13.89
C HIS A 287 5.52 -7.13 -15.12
N ALA A 288 4.32 -7.30 -15.66
CA ALA A 288 3.83 -6.53 -16.80
C ALA A 288 3.73 -5.03 -16.48
N TYR A 289 3.38 -4.66 -15.24
CA TYR A 289 3.43 -3.28 -14.76
C TYR A 289 4.83 -2.68 -14.79
N ALA A 290 5.84 -3.50 -14.47
CA ALA A 290 7.22 -3.06 -14.33
C ALA A 290 7.97 -2.91 -15.68
N GLN A 291 7.39 -3.38 -16.79
CA GLN A 291 8.00 -3.28 -18.11
C GLN A 291 7.93 -1.85 -18.65
N GLU A 292 8.99 -1.42 -19.35
CA GLU A 292 9.04 -0.10 -19.98
C GLU A 292 7.90 0.09 -21.00
N PRO A 293 7.27 1.28 -21.06
CA PRO A 293 7.65 2.54 -20.39
C PRO A 293 7.23 2.66 -18.91
N ALA A 294 6.59 1.64 -18.34
CA ALA A 294 6.17 1.58 -16.94
C ALA A 294 5.33 2.78 -16.47
N SER A 295 4.59 3.43 -17.38
CA SER A 295 3.86 4.68 -17.13
C SER A 295 2.91 4.57 -15.95
N GLU A 296 2.18 3.45 -15.89
CA GLU A 296 1.21 3.18 -14.82
C GLU A 296 1.89 2.78 -13.51
N ALA A 297 3.02 2.06 -13.55
CA ALA A 297 3.79 1.77 -12.35
C ALA A 297 4.38 3.04 -11.73
N ARG A 298 4.78 4.02 -12.57
CA ARG A 298 5.23 5.35 -12.15
C ARG A 298 4.09 6.26 -11.69
N ALA A 299 2.84 5.94 -12.02
CA ALA A 299 1.67 6.74 -11.62
C ALA A 299 1.31 6.49 -10.14
N GLU A 300 1.54 7.50 -9.30
CA GLU A 300 1.12 7.50 -7.90
C GLU A 300 -0.40 7.67 -7.74
N PRO A 301 -1.00 7.24 -6.62
CA PRO A 301 -0.37 6.66 -5.42
C PRO A 301 -0.36 5.11 -5.37
N SER A 302 -0.88 4.42 -6.39
CA SER A 302 -1.22 3.00 -6.30
C SER A 302 -1.18 2.28 -7.65
N PHE A 303 -1.03 0.95 -7.61
CA PHE A 303 -1.16 0.10 -8.80
C PHE A 303 -2.62 -0.38 -8.92
N ARG A 304 -3.31 0.04 -9.98
CA ARG A 304 -4.73 -0.26 -10.20
C ARG A 304 -4.90 -1.55 -10.99
N LEU A 305 -5.77 -2.46 -10.58
CA LEU A 305 -5.95 -3.77 -11.21
C LEU A 305 -6.08 -3.71 -12.75
N ARG A 306 -6.77 -2.69 -13.26
CA ARG A 306 -7.03 -2.49 -14.70
C ARG A 306 -6.28 -1.30 -15.32
N GLY A 307 -5.32 -0.69 -14.63
CA GLY A 307 -4.61 0.49 -15.14
C GLY A 307 -3.72 0.20 -16.36
N CYS A 308 -3.20 -1.03 -16.49
CA CYS A 308 -2.30 -1.43 -17.57
C CYS A 308 -2.92 -2.55 -18.42
N ALA A 309 -3.01 -2.35 -19.74
CA ALA A 309 -3.53 -3.36 -20.67
C ALA A 309 -2.68 -4.63 -20.70
N ALA A 310 -1.35 -4.49 -20.79
CA ALA A 310 -0.43 -5.62 -20.77
C ALA A 310 -0.54 -6.43 -19.48
N ALA A 311 -0.75 -5.78 -18.32
CA ALA A 311 -0.95 -6.48 -17.06
C ALA A 311 -2.27 -7.26 -17.02
N ARG A 312 -3.31 -6.78 -17.72
CA ARG A 312 -4.57 -7.52 -17.85
C ARG A 312 -4.43 -8.77 -18.70
N GLU A 313 -3.66 -8.68 -19.77
CA GLU A 313 -3.37 -9.80 -20.67
C GLU A 313 -2.41 -10.81 -20.05
N ALA A 314 -1.44 -10.35 -19.25
CA ALA A 314 -0.46 -11.20 -18.60
C ALA A 314 -1.04 -12.04 -17.44
N ALA A 315 -2.17 -11.62 -16.85
CA ALA A 315 -2.77 -12.28 -15.68
C ALA A 315 -4.32 -12.23 -15.70
N PRO A 316 -4.99 -12.77 -16.73
CA PRO A 316 -6.45 -12.73 -16.84
C PRO A 316 -7.13 -13.51 -15.71
N ASP A 317 -6.52 -14.61 -15.27
CA ASP A 317 -6.94 -15.44 -14.14
C ASP A 317 -6.86 -14.70 -12.80
N PHE A 318 -5.86 -13.83 -12.60
CA PHE A 318 -5.78 -12.98 -11.40
C PHE A 318 -6.94 -11.99 -11.36
N ILE A 319 -7.26 -11.40 -12.51
CA ILE A 319 -8.37 -10.45 -12.63
C ILE A 319 -9.70 -11.15 -12.43
N GLU A 320 -9.90 -12.30 -13.07
CA GLU A 320 -11.11 -13.08 -12.93
C GLU A 320 -11.31 -13.55 -11.49
N ALA A 321 -10.28 -14.06 -10.82
CA ALA A 321 -10.37 -14.51 -9.43
C ALA A 321 -10.80 -13.38 -8.46
N VAL A 322 -10.37 -12.14 -8.73
CA VAL A 322 -10.69 -11.00 -7.87
C VAL A 322 -12.07 -10.40 -8.20
N GLN A 323 -12.53 -10.54 -9.44
CA GLN A 323 -13.77 -9.92 -9.93
C GLN A 323 -14.96 -10.88 -10.01
N GLY A 324 -14.72 -12.18 -10.12
CA GLY A 324 -15.72 -13.22 -10.25
C GLY A 324 -16.46 -13.46 -8.94
N HIS A 325 -17.80 -13.40 -8.99
CA HIS A 325 -18.68 -13.88 -7.93
C HIS A 325 -19.07 -15.37 -8.09
N ALA A 326 -18.56 -16.07 -9.11
CA ALA A 326 -19.01 -17.43 -9.43
C ALA A 326 -17.84 -18.41 -9.62
N MET A 327 -17.84 -19.46 -8.78
CA MET A 327 -17.19 -20.75 -8.95
C MET A 327 -15.67 -20.79 -9.20
N LEU A 328 -14.92 -20.48 -8.15
CA LEU A 328 -13.83 -21.34 -7.67
C LEU A 328 -13.86 -21.27 -6.14
N GLU A 329 -13.63 -22.39 -5.46
CA GLU A 329 -13.64 -22.43 -4.00
C GLU A 329 -12.70 -21.37 -3.39
N ALA A 330 -13.30 -20.30 -2.85
CA ALA A 330 -12.80 -19.45 -1.77
C ALA A 330 -11.46 -18.69 -1.92
N ALA A 331 -11.10 -18.15 -3.09
CA ALA A 331 -9.89 -17.31 -3.20
C ALA A 331 -10.12 -15.97 -3.92
N ALA A 332 -10.14 -14.89 -3.12
CA ALA A 332 -9.84 -13.51 -3.52
C ALA A 332 -10.90 -12.60 -4.17
N ALA A 333 -12.17 -12.99 -4.28
CA ALA A 333 -13.21 -12.03 -4.67
C ALA A 333 -13.19 -10.80 -3.74
N ALA A 334 -13.22 -9.58 -4.32
CA ALA A 334 -13.26 -8.36 -3.54
C ALA A 334 -14.65 -8.19 -2.90
N LEU A 335 -14.75 -8.42 -1.60
CA LEU A 335 -16.01 -8.39 -0.86
C LEU A 335 -16.12 -7.12 0.00
N PRO A 336 -17.35 -6.62 0.24
CA PRO A 336 -17.57 -5.52 1.16
C PRO A 336 -17.19 -5.92 2.58
N VAL A 337 -16.35 -5.11 3.22
CA VAL A 337 -16.01 -5.20 4.63
C VAL A 337 -17.06 -4.43 5.41
N LEU A 338 -17.92 -5.15 6.10
CA LEU A 338 -19.01 -4.62 6.92
C LEU A 338 -18.69 -4.80 8.42
N PRO A 339 -19.33 -4.02 9.31
CA PRO A 339 -19.28 -4.25 10.75
C PRO A 339 -19.71 -5.67 11.10
N LEU A 340 -19.11 -6.23 12.14
CA LEU A 340 -19.51 -7.52 12.69
C LEU A 340 -20.98 -7.45 13.19
N PRO A 341 -21.80 -8.48 12.92
CA PRO A 341 -23.19 -8.50 13.40
C PRO A 341 -23.28 -8.38 14.92
N GLY A 342 -24.17 -7.52 15.42
CA GLY A 342 -24.36 -7.30 16.86
C GLY A 342 -23.22 -6.54 17.56
N VAL A 343 -22.19 -6.12 16.84
CA VAL A 343 -21.05 -5.39 17.38
C VAL A 343 -21.21 -3.89 17.16
N ARG A 344 -21.01 -3.10 18.22
CA ARG A 344 -21.14 -1.64 18.18
C ARG A 344 -19.93 -0.96 17.51
N ARG A 345 -18.72 -1.46 17.75
CA ARG A 345 -17.48 -0.93 17.17
C ARG A 345 -16.64 -2.07 16.62
N THR A 346 -16.61 -2.20 15.30
CA THR A 346 -15.76 -3.19 14.64
C THR A 346 -14.42 -2.56 14.30
N LEU A 347 -13.34 -3.07 14.89
CA LEU A 347 -11.98 -2.78 14.49
C LEU A 347 -11.63 -3.58 13.23
N VAL A 348 -11.09 -2.89 12.22
CA VAL A 348 -10.68 -3.44 10.92
C VAL A 348 -9.20 -3.18 10.74
N LEU A 349 -8.40 -4.23 10.60
CA LEU A 349 -7.01 -4.14 10.15
C LEU A 349 -6.93 -4.76 8.75
N ALA A 350 -6.30 -4.07 7.80
CA ALA A 350 -6.11 -4.59 6.46
C ALA A 350 -4.68 -4.35 5.96
N ASP A 351 -4.09 -5.38 5.33
CA ASP A 351 -2.85 -5.26 4.57
C ASP A 351 -3.18 -4.72 3.17
N THR A 352 -2.81 -3.48 2.89
CA THR A 352 -3.14 -2.80 1.62
C THR A 352 -2.16 -3.08 0.48
N SER A 353 -1.24 -4.03 0.67
CA SER A 353 -0.65 -4.77 -0.46
C SER A 353 -1.64 -5.74 -1.10
N ALA A 354 -2.80 -6.00 -0.46
CA ALA A 354 -3.96 -6.63 -1.08
C ALA A 354 -4.75 -5.66 -1.97
N LEU A 355 -5.45 -6.23 -2.94
CA LEU A 355 -6.41 -5.50 -3.77
C LEU A 355 -7.59 -5.04 -2.92
N HIS A 356 -7.86 -3.74 -2.98
CA HIS A 356 -8.94 -3.11 -2.27
C HIS A 356 -9.45 -1.89 -3.03
N ALA A 357 -10.64 -1.43 -2.66
CA ALA A 357 -11.25 -0.24 -3.25
C ALA A 357 -12.25 0.39 -2.29
N ARG A 358 -12.66 1.62 -2.59
CA ARG A 358 -13.94 2.13 -2.14
C ARG A 358 -15.06 1.41 -2.91
N GLY A 359 -15.98 0.81 -2.17
CA GLY A 359 -17.17 0.20 -2.73
C GLY A 359 -18.14 1.24 -3.27
N SER A 360 -18.90 0.82 -4.27
CA SER A 360 -20.08 1.56 -4.71
C SER A 360 -21.12 1.61 -3.59
N GLY A 361 -21.96 2.65 -3.62
CA GLY A 361 -23.06 2.84 -2.69
C GLY A 361 -24.10 3.79 -3.30
N VAL A 362 -25.01 4.29 -2.48
CA VAL A 362 -26.00 5.29 -2.89
C VAL A 362 -25.35 6.68 -2.85
N PRO A 363 -25.26 7.41 -3.97
CA PRO A 363 -24.69 8.76 -3.99
C PRO A 363 -25.28 9.68 -2.92
N GLY A 364 -24.42 10.46 -2.27
CA GLY A 364 -24.79 11.36 -1.17
C GLY A 364 -24.85 10.70 0.22
N ARG A 365 -24.86 9.36 0.32
CA ARG A 365 -24.67 8.68 1.61
C ARG A 365 -23.26 8.90 2.14
N VAL A 366 -23.11 8.91 3.46
CA VAL A 366 -21.83 9.16 4.14
C VAL A 366 -21.39 7.91 4.89
N ARG A 367 -20.23 7.39 4.52
CA ARG A 367 -19.53 6.37 5.32
C ARG A 367 -18.76 7.03 6.45
N SER A 368 -19.22 6.81 7.67
CA SER A 368 -18.50 7.23 8.87
C SER A 368 -17.59 6.12 9.37
N SER A 369 -16.31 6.46 9.55
CA SER A 369 -15.30 5.56 10.12
C SER A 369 -14.38 6.35 11.03
N TRP A 370 -13.65 5.66 11.91
CA TRP A 370 -12.53 6.27 12.63
C TRP A 370 -11.23 5.65 12.17
N ARG A 371 -10.15 6.42 12.17
CA ARG A 371 -8.80 5.95 11.84
C ARG A 371 -7.84 6.33 12.96
N LEU A 372 -6.70 5.66 13.05
CA LEU A 372 -5.62 6.13 13.91
C LEU A 372 -5.19 7.54 13.46
N ALA A 373 -4.99 8.43 14.43
CA ALA A 373 -4.51 9.78 14.18
C ALA A 373 -3.01 9.80 13.84
N GLY A 374 -2.57 10.85 13.12
CA GLY A 374 -1.18 11.07 12.72
C GLY A 374 -0.88 10.73 11.26
N ASP A 375 0.38 10.92 10.88
CA ASP A 375 0.87 10.88 9.49
C ASP A 375 1.06 9.45 8.95
N SER A 376 -0.02 8.68 8.90
CA SER A 376 0.00 7.24 8.62
C SER A 376 -0.95 6.80 7.51
N ASP A 377 -1.55 7.73 6.75
CA ASP A 377 -2.58 7.41 5.73
C ASP A 377 -3.70 6.52 6.32
N GLY A 378 -4.05 6.79 7.59
CA GLY A 378 -5.08 6.05 8.30
C GLY A 378 -4.69 4.64 8.74
N GLY A 379 -3.41 4.41 9.03
CA GLY A 379 -2.86 3.10 9.36
C GLY A 379 -1.69 3.15 10.34
N LEU A 380 -0.72 2.27 10.13
CA LEU A 380 0.56 2.31 10.81
C LEU A 380 1.58 3.07 9.97
N LYS A 381 2.60 3.64 10.62
CA LYS A 381 3.69 4.34 9.91
C LYS A 381 4.32 3.39 8.89
N ARG A 382 4.46 3.86 7.64
CA ARG A 382 5.14 3.10 6.59
C ARG A 382 6.63 3.04 6.92
N LEU A 383 7.14 1.82 7.17
CA LEU A 383 8.55 1.57 7.43
C LEU A 383 9.18 0.90 6.22
N ASN A 384 10.51 0.99 6.09
CA ASN A 384 11.24 0.27 5.05
C ASN A 384 10.99 -1.25 5.19
N PRO A 385 10.43 -1.93 4.17
CA PRO A 385 10.08 -3.35 4.27
C PRO A 385 11.31 -4.27 4.42
N TYR A 386 12.51 -3.79 4.07
CA TYR A 386 13.77 -4.54 4.13
C TYR A 386 14.58 -4.28 5.41
N ARG A 387 13.99 -3.64 6.42
CA ARG A 387 14.63 -3.50 7.73
C ARG A 387 14.82 -4.87 8.39
N TRP A 388 15.99 -5.07 8.99
CA TRP A 388 16.33 -6.25 9.79
C TRP A 388 17.38 -5.84 10.82
N LYS A 389 17.25 -6.30 12.06
CA LYS A 389 18.07 -5.81 13.19
C LYS A 389 19.38 -6.57 13.38
N GLU A 390 19.59 -7.71 12.72
CA GLU A 390 20.88 -8.41 12.82
C GLU A 390 21.99 -7.49 12.29
N ALA A 391 22.93 -7.19 13.18
CA ALA A 391 24.16 -6.51 12.85
C ALA A 391 24.95 -7.38 11.87
N LYS A 392 25.58 -6.74 10.88
CA LYS A 392 26.65 -7.32 10.06
C LYS A 392 27.67 -8.00 10.98
N HIS A 393 27.60 -9.31 11.12
CA HIS A 393 28.67 -10.11 11.70
C HIS A 393 28.76 -11.46 10.98
N GLU A 394 29.93 -11.65 10.38
CA GLU A 394 30.54 -12.91 9.93
C GLU A 394 30.05 -13.48 8.59
N LEU A 395 30.49 -12.85 7.51
CA LEU A 395 31.03 -13.55 6.34
C LEU A 395 32.47 -13.09 6.10
#